data_AF-A0A9P7HT43-F1
#
_entry.id   AF-A0A9P7HT43-F1
#
_cell.length_a   1.000
_cell.length_b   1.000
_cell.length_c   1.000
_cell.angle_alpha   90.00
_cell.angle_beta   90.00
_cell.angle_gamma   90.00
#
_symmetry.space_group_name_H-M   'P 1'
#
loop_
_entity.id
_entity.type
_entity.pdbx_description
1 polymer ?
#
loop_
_entity_poly.entity_id
_entity_poly.type
_entity_poly.pdbx_seq_one_letter_code
_entity_poly.pdbx_strand_id
1 'polypeptide(L)'
;MADNKAAGEKASDNQSSKKITPEKKATEEENTQEISKDDKMTDAQHSDVQSAEDEVVKLSVIRQHLSADVPDLFFNVFAKEGLGLPSQYCYPSAYDWLKKVIWKFHKKSKKATNDDEGRQSLTTLQFACLRFRCAACRKPCQDAKTMEPMKGHAGLLFPCGHIIGDSCYDTLLDNFKSSGKSPICP
;
A
#
# COMPACT_ATOMS: atom_id res chain seq x y z
N MET A 1 31.41 22.93 -43.40
CA MET A 1 31.76 22.04 -44.52
C MET A 1 32.61 20.92 -43.96
N ALA A 2 32.32 19.68 -44.39
CA ALA A 2 33.17 18.48 -44.28
C ALA A 2 33.59 17.95 -42.87
N ASP A 3 33.73 16.64 -42.64
CA ASP A 3 32.98 15.45 -43.12
C ASP A 3 33.53 14.16 -42.46
N ASN A 4 32.78 13.05 -42.58
CA ASN A 4 33.23 11.64 -42.34
C ASN A 4 33.60 11.22 -40.88
N LYS A 5 33.41 9.97 -40.43
CA LYS A 5 32.84 8.76 -41.07
C LYS A 5 32.27 7.77 -40.02
N ALA A 6 31.37 6.89 -40.43
CA ALA A 6 30.83 5.78 -39.65
C ALA A 6 31.58 4.44 -39.90
N ALA A 7 31.41 3.46 -38.99
CA ALA A 7 31.12 2.03 -39.25
C ALA A 7 31.48 1.14 -38.03
N GLY A 8 30.74 0.03 -37.80
CA GLY A 8 31.05 -0.89 -36.69
C GLY A 8 30.06 -2.06 -36.45
N GLU A 9 29.93 -2.96 -37.42
CA GLU A 9 29.19 -4.24 -37.35
C GLU A 9 30.17 -5.44 -37.15
N LYS A 10 29.82 -6.67 -36.73
CA LYS A 10 28.52 -7.34 -36.40
C LYS A 10 28.74 -8.62 -35.56
N ALA A 11 27.77 -8.96 -34.69
CA ALA A 11 27.18 -10.30 -34.50
C ALA A 11 27.99 -11.52 -33.95
N SER A 12 27.23 -12.62 -33.76
CA SER A 12 27.62 -14.04 -33.61
C SER A 12 28.12 -14.55 -32.23
N ASP A 13 27.75 -15.75 -31.74
CA ASP A 13 26.75 -16.72 -32.26
C ASP A 13 26.21 -17.74 -31.22
N ASN A 14 25.23 -18.56 -31.66
CA ASN A 14 24.57 -19.65 -30.92
C ASN A 14 25.44 -20.88 -30.59
N GLN A 15 25.16 -21.55 -29.46
CA GLN A 15 25.14 -23.03 -29.34
C GLN A 15 24.34 -23.44 -28.06
N SER A 16 23.10 -23.91 -28.11
CA SER A 16 22.54 -25.18 -28.60
C SER A 16 22.73 -26.41 -27.68
N SER A 17 21.60 -26.93 -27.19
CA SER A 17 21.27 -28.33 -26.89
C SER A 17 21.90 -29.07 -25.69
N LYS A 18 21.05 -29.42 -24.71
CA LYS A 18 20.63 -30.84 -24.54
C LYS A 18 19.31 -31.02 -23.78
N LYS A 19 18.50 -31.95 -24.27
CA LYS A 19 17.18 -32.39 -23.77
C LYS A 19 17.38 -33.70 -23.01
N ILE A 20 16.85 -33.83 -21.78
CA ILE A 20 16.84 -35.11 -21.03
C ILE A 20 15.51 -35.30 -20.30
N THR A 21 14.75 -36.33 -20.68
CA THR A 21 13.50 -36.82 -20.07
C THR A 21 13.15 -38.15 -20.75
N PRO A 22 12.44 -39.12 -20.13
CA PRO A 22 12.44 -39.60 -18.74
C PRO A 22 12.81 -41.11 -18.64
N GLU A 23 12.88 -41.68 -17.44
CA GLU A 23 12.65 -43.13 -17.22
C GLU A 23 11.68 -43.40 -16.05
N LYS A 24 11.11 -44.62 -16.02
CA LYS A 24 9.88 -45.02 -15.28
C LYS A 24 10.12 -46.17 -14.30
N LYS A 25 9.23 -46.26 -13.27
CA LYS A 25 8.55 -47.43 -12.62
C LYS A 25 8.48 -47.22 -11.09
N ALA A 26 7.31 -47.22 -10.44
CA ALA A 26 6.38 -48.34 -10.12
C ALA A 26 6.91 -49.22 -8.93
N THR A 27 6.11 -49.73 -7.97
CA THR A 27 4.66 -50.08 -7.96
C THR A 27 4.05 -50.21 -6.52
N GLU A 28 2.70 -50.31 -6.42
CA GLU A 28 1.83 -51.02 -5.41
C GLU A 28 1.93 -50.70 -3.88
N GLU A 29 0.86 -50.32 -3.16
CA GLU A 29 -0.31 -51.09 -2.58
C GLU A 29 0.06 -51.87 -1.27
N GLU A 30 -0.76 -52.06 -0.21
CA GLU A 30 -2.23 -52.16 -0.05
C GLU A 30 -2.70 -52.04 1.46
N ASN A 31 -4.03 -51.99 1.72
CA ASN A 31 -4.78 -52.31 2.98
C ASN A 31 -4.63 -51.32 4.21
N THR A 32 -5.63 -50.99 5.05
CA THR A 32 -6.79 -51.77 5.59
C THR A 32 -8.06 -50.93 5.93
N GLN A 33 -9.19 -51.63 6.13
CA GLN A 33 -10.60 -51.18 6.18
C GLN A 33 -11.12 -50.39 7.41
N GLU A 34 -12.16 -49.59 7.13
CA GLU A 34 -13.43 -49.31 7.84
C GLU A 34 -13.60 -49.53 9.37
N ILE A 35 -14.13 -48.49 10.05
CA ILE A 35 -15.26 -48.64 11.00
C ILE A 35 -16.23 -47.44 10.84
N SER A 36 -17.53 -47.70 10.78
CA SER A 36 -18.63 -46.71 10.69
C SER A 36 -19.24 -46.37 12.06
N LYS A 37 -19.73 -45.13 12.21
CA LYS A 37 -21.01 -44.79 12.88
C LYS A 37 -21.37 -43.30 12.75
N ASP A 38 -22.55 -43.02 12.21
CA ASP A 38 -23.27 -41.76 12.43
C ASP A 38 -23.71 -41.65 13.90
N ASP A 39 -23.63 -40.46 14.49
CA ASP A 39 -24.85 -39.67 14.74
C ASP A 39 -24.53 -38.18 14.98
N LYS A 40 -25.47 -37.30 14.65
CA LYS A 40 -25.22 -35.87 14.44
C LYS A 40 -26.02 -34.99 15.40
N MET A 41 -25.33 -34.29 16.31
CA MET A 41 -25.82 -33.01 16.86
C MET A 41 -24.67 -32.13 17.38
N THR A 42 -24.12 -31.29 16.50
CA THR A 42 -23.21 -30.20 16.87
C THR A 42 -23.99 -28.88 16.93
N ASP A 43 -24.34 -28.45 18.15
CA ASP A 43 -24.76 -27.07 18.39
C ASP A 43 -23.56 -26.13 18.22
N ALA A 44 -23.39 -25.63 17.01
CA ALA A 44 -22.30 -24.74 16.61
C ALA A 44 -22.77 -23.71 15.58
N GLN A 45 -23.81 -22.94 15.91
CA GLN A 45 -24.33 -21.86 15.06
C GLN A 45 -24.65 -20.58 15.85
N HIS A 46 -23.72 -20.08 16.66
CA HIS A 46 -23.88 -18.77 17.33
C HIS A 46 -22.63 -17.89 17.49
N SER A 47 -21.45 -18.31 16.97
CA SER A 47 -20.23 -17.46 16.97
C SER A 47 -20.07 -16.59 15.71
N ASP A 48 -20.41 -17.14 14.55
CA ASP A 48 -19.91 -16.59 13.27
C ASP A 48 -20.67 -15.36 12.80
N VAL A 49 -21.97 -15.27 13.12
CA VAL A 49 -22.82 -14.12 12.76
C VAL A 49 -22.34 -12.87 13.48
N GLN A 50 -22.11 -12.98 14.79
CA GLN A 50 -21.64 -11.85 15.61
C GLN A 50 -20.23 -11.42 15.20
N SER A 51 -19.35 -12.35 14.82
CA SER A 51 -18.02 -12.05 14.28
C SER A 51 -18.08 -11.34 12.92
N ALA A 52 -19.00 -11.72 12.03
CA ALA A 52 -19.16 -11.10 10.72
C ALA A 52 -19.72 -9.67 10.81
N GLU A 53 -20.70 -9.44 11.70
CA GLU A 53 -21.23 -8.10 11.98
C GLU A 53 -20.13 -7.18 12.53
N ASP A 54 -19.32 -7.68 13.47
CA ASP A 54 -18.18 -6.96 14.05
C ASP A 54 -17.10 -6.60 13.02
N GLU A 55 -16.80 -7.50 12.07
CA GLU A 55 -15.90 -7.19 10.95
C GLU A 55 -16.50 -6.14 10.01
N VAL A 56 -17.77 -6.25 9.62
CA VAL A 56 -18.44 -5.25 8.76
C VAL A 56 -18.42 -3.87 9.40
N VAL A 57 -18.68 -3.76 10.70
CA VAL A 57 -18.57 -2.50 11.46
C VAL A 57 -17.12 -1.97 11.43
N LYS A 58 -16.11 -2.80 11.76
CA LYS A 58 -14.69 -2.40 11.70
C LYS A 58 -14.27 -1.91 10.32
N LEU A 59 -14.70 -2.60 9.26
CA LEU A 59 -14.42 -2.22 7.87
C LEU A 59 -15.12 -0.91 7.48
N SER A 60 -16.37 -0.69 7.90
CA SER A 60 -17.07 0.59 7.66
C SER A 60 -16.32 1.78 8.28
N VAL A 61 -15.80 1.61 9.51
CA VAL A 61 -15.00 2.63 10.20
C VAL A 61 -13.67 2.88 9.49
N ILE A 62 -12.97 1.81 9.05
CA ILE A 62 -11.74 1.95 8.24
C ILE A 62 -12.04 2.72 6.94
N ARG A 63 -13.16 2.45 6.27
CA ARG A 63 -13.56 3.16 5.05
C ARG A 63 -13.83 4.65 5.28
N GLN A 64 -14.42 5.01 6.41
CA GLN A 64 -14.65 6.42 6.80
C GLN A 64 -13.36 7.20 7.12
N HIS A 65 -12.26 6.51 7.48
CA HIS A 65 -10.97 7.14 7.76
C HIS A 65 -10.06 7.30 6.51
N LEU A 66 -10.48 6.71 5.39
CA LEU A 66 -9.91 6.87 4.06
C LEU A 66 -10.84 7.76 3.22
N SER A 67 -10.48 8.12 1.97
CA SER A 67 -11.47 8.81 1.12
C SER A 67 -12.61 7.86 0.74
N ALA A 68 -13.79 8.44 0.49
CA ALA A 68 -14.91 7.73 -0.10
C ALA A 68 -14.55 7.08 -1.47
N ASP A 69 -13.57 7.68 -2.17
CA ASP A 69 -13.12 7.32 -3.51
C ASP A 69 -12.14 6.14 -3.57
N VAL A 70 -11.82 5.49 -2.43
CA VAL A 70 -10.97 4.27 -2.47
C VAL A 70 -11.70 3.15 -3.22
N PRO A 71 -11.14 2.62 -4.31
CA PRO A 71 -11.79 1.56 -5.06
C PRO A 71 -11.91 0.28 -4.22
N ASP A 72 -13.08 -0.36 -4.26
CA ASP A 72 -13.39 -1.57 -3.47
C ASP A 72 -12.35 -2.68 -3.64
N LEU A 73 -11.80 -2.82 -4.85
CA LEU A 73 -10.77 -3.80 -5.18
C LEU A 73 -9.52 -3.65 -4.28
N PHE A 74 -9.09 -2.42 -4.01
CA PHE A 74 -7.98 -2.14 -3.10
C PHE A 74 -8.42 -2.13 -1.63
N PHE A 75 -9.65 -1.65 -1.35
CA PHE A 75 -10.23 -1.71 0.00
C PHE A 75 -10.19 -3.14 0.56
N ASN A 76 -10.64 -4.10 -0.24
CA ASN A 76 -10.64 -5.52 0.09
C ASN A 76 -9.23 -6.10 0.36
N VAL A 77 -8.16 -5.50 -0.18
CA VAL A 77 -6.78 -5.93 0.09
C VAL A 77 -6.38 -5.55 1.50
N PHE A 78 -6.40 -4.27 1.86
CA PHE A 78 -5.94 -3.85 3.19
C PHE A 78 -6.89 -4.24 4.32
N ALA A 79 -8.19 -4.40 4.01
CA ALA A 79 -9.18 -5.03 4.87
C ALA A 79 -8.76 -6.45 5.30
N LYS A 80 -8.57 -7.34 4.32
CA LYS A 80 -8.25 -8.76 4.57
C LYS A 80 -6.83 -9.00 5.06
N GLU A 81 -5.89 -8.16 4.65
CA GLU A 81 -4.47 -8.27 5.02
C GLU A 81 -4.12 -7.56 6.33
N GLY A 82 -5.10 -6.98 7.04
CA GLY A 82 -4.92 -6.37 8.36
C GLY A 82 -3.93 -5.20 8.38
N LEU A 83 -3.77 -4.47 7.27
CA LEU A 83 -2.68 -3.48 7.11
C LEU A 83 -2.90 -2.18 7.91
N GLY A 84 -4.03 -2.03 8.59
CA GLY A 84 -4.41 -0.80 9.29
C GLY A 84 -4.57 0.41 8.37
N LEU A 85 -4.50 1.61 8.94
CA LEU A 85 -4.62 2.88 8.23
C LEU A 85 -3.24 3.52 7.95
N PRO A 86 -3.07 4.27 6.85
CA PRO A 86 -1.87 5.06 6.61
C PRO A 86 -1.74 6.21 7.61
N SER A 87 -0.50 6.67 7.84
CA SER A 87 -0.27 7.88 8.65
C SER A 87 -0.81 9.11 7.94
N GLN A 88 -1.67 9.88 8.61
CA GLN A 88 -2.14 11.17 8.12
C GLN A 88 -1.14 12.31 8.38
N TYR A 89 -0.04 12.06 9.09
CA TYR A 89 0.90 13.10 9.56
C TYR A 89 2.33 12.94 9.04
N CYS A 90 2.71 11.76 8.53
CA CYS A 90 4.07 11.44 8.12
C CYS A 90 4.09 10.82 6.71
N TYR A 91 4.66 11.53 5.74
CA TYR A 91 4.66 11.14 4.33
C TYR A 91 5.40 9.81 4.08
N PRO A 92 6.65 9.58 4.54
CA PRO A 92 7.34 8.30 4.33
C PRO A 92 6.55 7.10 4.86
N SER A 93 5.99 7.20 6.07
CA SER A 93 5.18 6.12 6.67
C SER A 93 3.91 5.82 5.87
N ALA A 94 3.24 6.86 5.36
CA ALA A 94 2.07 6.71 4.50
C ALA A 94 2.43 6.10 3.13
N TYR A 95 3.56 6.50 2.56
CA TYR A 95 4.04 6.03 1.28
C TYR A 95 4.52 4.56 1.34
N ASP A 96 5.19 4.15 2.42
CA ASP A 96 5.55 2.76 2.65
C ASP A 96 4.34 1.87 2.98
N TRP A 97 3.27 2.44 3.57
CA TRP A 97 1.98 1.76 3.67
C TRP A 97 1.39 1.51 2.27
N LEU A 98 1.36 2.51 1.37
CA LEU A 98 0.90 2.33 -0.01
C LEU A 98 1.67 1.22 -0.74
N LYS A 99 3.01 1.21 -0.66
CA LYS A 99 3.84 0.14 -1.26
C LYS A 99 3.44 -1.25 -0.76
N LYS A 100 3.13 -1.40 0.53
CA LYS A 100 2.67 -2.68 1.10
C LYS A 100 1.31 -3.09 0.54
N VAL A 101 0.35 -2.18 0.42
CA VAL A 101 -0.96 -2.45 -0.21
C VAL A 101 -0.78 -2.92 -1.65
N ILE A 102 0.00 -2.19 -2.44
CA ILE A 102 0.30 -2.51 -3.84
C ILE A 102 1.01 -3.86 -3.98
N TRP A 103 2.02 -4.14 -3.16
CA TRP A 103 2.72 -5.43 -3.15
C TRP A 103 1.78 -6.60 -2.80
N LYS A 104 0.85 -6.43 -1.86
CA LYS A 104 -0.17 -7.44 -1.54
C LYS A 104 -1.16 -7.62 -2.70
N PHE A 105 -1.63 -6.52 -3.29
CA PHE A 105 -2.58 -6.52 -4.40
C PHE A 105 -2.06 -7.30 -5.61
N HIS A 106 -0.84 -7.00 -6.08
CA HIS A 106 -0.17 -7.76 -7.16
C HIS A 106 0.49 -9.06 -6.65
N LYS A 107 -0.12 -9.73 -5.66
CA LYS A 107 0.24 -11.06 -5.14
C LYS A 107 1.74 -11.26 -4.87
N LYS A 108 2.37 -10.28 -4.23
CA LYS A 108 3.79 -10.28 -3.83
C LYS A 108 4.80 -10.21 -4.98
N SER A 109 4.38 -9.81 -6.19
CA SER A 109 5.28 -9.60 -7.33
C SER A 109 6.42 -8.64 -6.98
N LYS A 110 7.66 -9.02 -7.31
CA LYS A 110 8.84 -8.13 -7.16
C LYS A 110 8.78 -6.89 -8.06
N LYS A 111 7.91 -6.88 -9.08
CA LYS A 111 7.72 -5.75 -9.99
C LYS A 111 6.57 -4.83 -9.57
N ALA A 112 5.75 -5.23 -8.60
CA ALA A 112 4.48 -4.61 -8.20
C ALA A 112 4.50 -3.09 -7.94
N THR A 113 5.64 -2.48 -7.63
CA THR A 113 5.76 -1.02 -7.39
C THR A 113 6.55 -0.29 -8.48
N ASN A 114 7.08 -1.02 -9.46
CA ASN A 114 8.12 -0.57 -10.38
C ASN A 114 7.72 -0.72 -11.86
N ASP A 115 6.82 -1.65 -12.18
CA ASP A 115 6.16 -1.71 -13.49
C ASP A 115 5.11 -0.59 -13.65
N ASP A 116 4.56 -0.44 -14.87
CA ASP A 116 3.61 0.64 -15.18
C ASP A 116 2.28 0.47 -14.43
N GLU A 117 1.78 -0.76 -14.33
CA GLU A 117 0.55 -1.11 -13.60
C GLU A 117 0.68 -0.80 -12.10
N GLY A 118 1.82 -1.15 -11.50
CA GLY A 118 2.15 -0.87 -10.12
C GLY A 118 2.29 0.62 -9.81
N ARG A 119 2.98 1.37 -10.68
CA ARG A 119 3.12 2.83 -10.56
C ARG A 119 1.80 3.56 -10.74
N GLN A 120 0.98 3.13 -11.70
CA GLN A 120 -0.37 3.67 -11.89
C GLN A 120 -1.25 3.40 -10.66
N SER A 121 -1.26 2.16 -10.16
CA SER A 121 -2.03 1.76 -8.98
C SER A 121 -1.60 2.53 -7.73
N LEU A 122 -0.29 2.70 -7.53
CA LEU A 122 0.27 3.48 -6.43
C LEU A 122 -0.14 4.96 -6.51
N THR A 123 -0.18 5.52 -7.72
CA THR A 123 -0.63 6.91 -7.96
C THR A 123 -2.12 7.06 -7.65
N THR A 124 -2.96 6.17 -8.17
CA THR A 124 -4.40 6.12 -7.86
C THR A 124 -4.65 6.00 -6.35
N LEU A 125 -3.93 5.11 -5.65
CA LEU A 125 -4.08 4.97 -4.20
C LEU A 125 -3.52 6.15 -3.41
N GLN A 126 -2.50 6.86 -3.88
CA GLN A 126 -2.05 8.09 -3.25
C GLN A 126 -3.19 9.13 -3.23
N PHE A 127 -3.88 9.32 -4.36
CA PHE A 127 -5.01 10.25 -4.44
C PHE A 127 -6.28 9.76 -3.72
N ALA A 128 -6.49 8.45 -3.61
CA ALA A 128 -7.69 7.89 -2.98
C ALA A 128 -7.54 7.64 -1.46
N CYS A 129 -6.39 7.18 -0.99
CA CYS A 129 -6.20 6.78 0.42
C CYS A 129 -5.58 7.86 1.30
N LEU A 130 -4.68 8.71 0.76
CA LEU A 130 -3.94 9.65 1.60
C LEU A 130 -4.68 10.99 1.71
N ARG A 131 -4.95 11.39 2.96
CA ARG A 131 -5.49 12.70 3.32
C ARG A 131 -4.62 13.26 4.44
N PHE A 132 -3.66 14.11 4.07
CA PHE A 132 -2.67 14.60 5.03
C PHE A 132 -3.22 15.74 5.91
N ARG A 133 -2.76 15.75 7.15
CA ARG A 133 -3.10 16.71 8.19
C ARG A 133 -1.83 17.28 8.79
N CYS A 134 -1.91 18.53 9.22
CA CYS A 134 -0.83 19.19 9.95
C CYS A 134 -0.57 18.46 11.28
N ALA A 135 0.68 18.08 11.56
CA ALA A 135 1.11 17.45 12.81
C ALA A 135 0.80 18.34 14.03
N ALA A 136 0.99 19.67 13.89
CA ALA A 136 0.78 20.63 14.96
C ALA A 136 -0.71 20.79 15.33
N CYS A 137 -1.57 21.13 14.37
CA CYS A 137 -2.96 21.54 14.65
C CYS A 137 -4.03 20.54 14.18
N ARG A 138 -3.62 19.40 13.59
CA ARG A 138 -4.48 18.28 13.13
C ARG A 138 -5.53 18.64 12.06
N LYS A 139 -5.55 19.87 11.56
CA LYS A 139 -6.40 20.31 10.43
C LYS A 139 -5.93 19.64 9.11
N PRO A 140 -6.85 19.38 8.15
CA PRO A 140 -6.48 18.91 6.82
C PRO A 140 -5.58 19.92 6.09
N CYS A 141 -4.57 19.44 5.39
CA CYS A 141 -3.70 20.25 4.54
C CYS A 141 -4.11 20.23 3.06
N GLN A 142 -5.09 19.39 2.70
CA GLN A 142 -5.62 19.21 1.35
C GLN A 142 -7.15 19.15 1.41
N ASP A 143 -7.83 19.62 0.36
CA ASP A 143 -9.27 19.43 0.21
C ASP A 143 -9.61 17.94 0.06
N ALA A 144 -10.74 17.52 0.64
CA ALA A 144 -11.13 16.12 0.66
C ALA A 144 -11.49 15.56 -0.74
N LYS A 145 -12.00 16.41 -1.64
CA LYS A 145 -12.49 16.07 -2.98
C LYS A 145 -11.47 16.41 -4.07
N THR A 146 -10.92 17.62 -4.09
CA THR A 146 -10.04 18.08 -5.17
C THR A 146 -8.57 17.69 -4.96
N MET A 147 -8.20 17.30 -3.72
CA MET A 147 -6.81 17.05 -3.30
C MET A 147 -5.87 18.27 -3.40
N GLU A 148 -6.40 19.43 -3.77
CA GLU A 148 -5.66 20.69 -3.83
C GLU A 148 -5.23 21.14 -2.42
N PRO A 149 -4.09 21.85 -2.29
CA PRO A 149 -3.65 22.38 -1.00
C PRO A 149 -4.69 23.34 -0.40
N MET A 150 -4.96 23.20 0.90
CA MET A 150 -5.86 24.11 1.61
C MET A 150 -5.28 25.53 1.63
N LYS A 151 -6.06 26.53 1.21
CA LYS A 151 -5.62 27.93 1.14
C LYS A 151 -5.23 28.45 2.54
N GLY A 152 -3.96 28.81 2.72
CA GLY A 152 -3.41 29.23 4.02
C GLY A 152 -3.31 28.09 5.03
N HIS A 153 -3.35 26.83 4.57
CA HIS A 153 -2.98 25.66 5.36
C HIS A 153 -2.31 24.57 4.51
N ALA A 154 -1.56 24.94 3.47
CA ALA A 154 -0.94 24.00 2.54
C ALA A 154 0.12 23.14 3.25
N GLY A 155 0.16 21.85 2.94
CA GLY A 155 1.08 20.90 3.59
C GLY A 155 2.52 21.06 3.14
N LEU A 156 3.40 21.44 4.07
CA LEU A 156 4.86 21.46 3.93
C LEU A 156 5.46 20.20 4.57
N LEU A 157 6.57 19.70 4.02
CA LEU A 157 7.24 18.49 4.50
C LEU A 157 8.49 18.85 5.32
N PHE A 158 8.53 18.45 6.59
CA PHE A 158 9.75 18.52 7.40
C PHE A 158 10.79 17.48 6.97
N PRO A 159 12.09 17.71 7.27
CA PRO A 159 13.15 16.72 7.01
C PRO A 159 12.92 15.35 7.66
N CYS A 160 12.20 15.28 8.79
CA CYS A 160 11.81 14.03 9.44
C CYS A 160 10.61 13.31 8.79
N GLY A 161 10.05 13.86 7.72
CA GLY A 161 8.90 13.31 7.00
C GLY A 161 7.53 13.72 7.53
N HIS A 162 7.44 14.46 8.64
CA HIS A 162 6.19 15.00 9.15
C HIS A 162 5.67 16.17 8.31
N ILE A 163 4.35 16.31 8.25
CA ILE A 163 3.65 17.34 7.48
C ILE A 163 3.16 18.44 8.42
N ILE A 164 3.42 19.69 8.08
CA ILE A 164 2.96 20.87 8.79
C ILE A 164 2.26 21.81 7.82
N GLY A 165 1.11 22.38 8.19
CA GLY A 165 0.47 23.42 7.37
C GLY A 165 1.30 24.70 7.39
N ASP A 166 1.43 25.37 6.24
CA ASP A 166 2.15 26.64 6.04
C ASP A 166 1.96 27.65 7.20
N SER A 167 0.71 27.95 7.59
CA SER A 167 0.40 28.88 8.69
C SER A 167 0.88 28.41 10.08
N CYS A 168 0.97 27.10 10.31
CA CYS A 168 1.61 26.57 11.52
C CYS A 168 3.13 26.63 11.43
N TYR A 169 3.71 26.51 10.24
CA TYR A 169 5.14 26.66 10.01
C TYR A 169 5.58 28.13 10.14
N ASP A 170 4.79 29.08 9.65
CA ASP A 170 5.03 30.52 9.86
C ASP A 170 5.02 30.88 11.35
N THR A 171 4.03 30.36 12.11
CA THR A 171 3.96 30.51 13.57
C THR A 171 5.21 29.94 14.26
N LEU A 172 5.73 28.80 13.78
CA LEU A 172 6.95 28.17 14.28
C LEU A 172 8.19 29.03 14.00
N LEU A 173 8.27 29.66 12.82
CA LEU A 173 9.35 30.57 12.45
C LEU A 173 9.30 31.88 13.26
N ASP A 174 8.12 32.43 13.53
CA ASP A 174 7.98 33.65 14.34
C ASP A 174 8.31 33.39 15.82
N ASN A 175 7.99 32.19 16.34
CA ASN A 175 8.46 31.73 17.64
C ASN A 175 10.00 31.57 17.68
N PHE A 176 10.63 31.10 16.60
CA PHE A 176 12.09 31.07 16.49
C PHE A 176 12.70 32.49 16.48
N LYS A 177 12.18 33.40 15.65
CA LYS A 177 12.66 34.80 15.57
C LYS A 177 12.56 35.53 16.92
N SER A 178 11.49 35.30 17.68
CA SER A 178 11.23 35.98 18.95
C SER A 178 11.95 35.36 20.16
N SER A 179 12.14 34.04 20.18
CA SER A 179 12.75 33.33 21.33
C SER A 179 14.20 32.92 21.14
N GLY A 180 14.72 32.94 19.91
CA GLY A 180 16.04 32.42 19.54
C GLY A 180 16.18 30.89 19.62
N LYS A 181 15.14 30.16 20.04
CA LYS A 181 15.16 28.70 20.20
C LYS A 181 14.87 28.02 18.86
N SER A 182 15.80 27.18 18.40
CA SER A 182 15.66 26.42 17.15
C SER A 182 14.30 25.71 17.06
N PRO A 183 13.59 25.80 15.92
CA PRO A 183 12.30 25.17 15.75
C PRO A 183 12.44 23.63 15.78
N ILE A 184 11.50 22.97 16.46
CA ILE A 184 11.42 21.51 16.57
C ILE A 184 10.17 21.05 15.82
N CYS A 185 10.20 19.85 15.24
CA CYS A 185 8.99 19.23 14.69
C CYS A 185 7.95 19.04 15.83
N PRO A 186 6.73 19.55 15.68
CA PRO A 186 5.63 19.34 16.64
C PRO A 186 4.99 17.95 16.50
#